data_AF-A0A6M3X7P7-F1
#
_entry.id   AF-A0A6M3X7P7-F1
#
_cell.length_a   1.000
_cell.length_b   1.000
_cell.length_c   1.000
_cell.angle_alpha   90.00
_cell.angle_beta   90.00
_cell.angle_gamma   90.00
#
_symmetry.space_group_name_H-M   'P 1'
#
loop_
_entity.id
_entity.type
_entity.pdbx_description
1 polymer ?
#
loop_
_entity_poly.entity_id
_entity_poly.type
_entity_poly.pdbx_seq_one_letter_code
_entity_poly.pdbx_strand_id
1 'polypeptide(L)'
;MAENIVIGGTYPDLFMRNVSGTVELFYRNPAGVETQITSGGSMLVPWREDEFTAGAGQTAFTLSFAPPDTNSVTLSVNGVLYDDVADWTVVGTAVTWLDTPFALEVGDKVLIRYISA
;
A
#
# COMPACT_ATOMS: atom_id res chain seq x y z
N MET A 1 -10.48 -2.51 18.09
CA MET A 1 -11.90 -2.51 18.48
C MET A 1 -12.61 -1.66 17.46
N ALA A 2 -13.31 -2.27 16.51
CA ALA A 2 -14.15 -1.53 15.56
C ALA A 2 -15.49 -1.31 16.25
N GLU A 3 -15.89 -0.05 16.44
CA GLU A 3 -17.24 0.26 16.89
C GLU A 3 -18.20 -0.02 15.73
N ASN A 4 -19.09 -0.98 15.95
CA ASN A 4 -20.19 -1.26 15.05
C ASN A 4 -21.28 -0.22 15.35
N ILE A 5 -21.46 0.79 14.48
CA ILE A 5 -22.66 1.62 14.53
C ILE A 5 -23.82 0.73 14.09
N VAL A 6 -24.55 0.19 15.08
CA VAL A 6 -25.79 -0.54 14.84
C VAL A 6 -26.91 0.48 14.77
N ILE A 7 -27.27 0.93 13.57
CA ILE A 7 -28.56 1.60 13.38
C ILE A 7 -29.60 0.49 13.22
N GLY A 8 -30.15 0.03 14.35
CA GLY A 8 -31.30 -0.87 14.33
C GLY A 8 -32.49 -0.18 13.69
N GLY A 9 -32.89 -0.61 12.48
CA GLY A 9 -34.06 -0.05 11.80
C GLY A 9 -34.43 -0.78 10.51
N THR A 10 -35.66 -0.56 10.04
CA THR A 10 -36.27 -1.02 8.77
C THR A 10 -35.61 -0.46 7.51
N TYR A 11 -34.41 0.12 7.61
CA TYR A 11 -33.74 0.77 6.51
C TYR A 11 -32.53 -0.04 6.06
N PRO A 12 -32.30 -0.11 4.75
CA PRO A 12 -31.08 -0.71 4.28
C PRO A 12 -29.86 0.11 4.68
N ASP A 13 -28.72 -0.57 4.84
CA ASP A 13 -27.43 0.07 5.06
C ASP A 13 -26.37 -0.45 4.08
N LEU A 14 -25.31 0.35 3.95
CA LEU A 14 -24.06 -0.05 3.31
C LEU A 14 -22.99 0.00 4.39
N PHE A 15 -22.24 -1.09 4.54
CA PHE A 15 -21.17 -1.17 5.52
C PHE A 15 -19.97 -1.95 4.96
N MET A 16 -18.84 -1.75 5.61
CA MET A 16 -17.58 -2.41 5.25
C MET A 16 -17.21 -3.42 6.32
N ARG A 17 -16.67 -4.57 5.92
CA ARG A 17 -16.06 -5.54 6.85
C ARG A 17 -14.88 -6.25 6.22
N ASN A 18 -14.03 -6.80 7.07
CA ASN A 18 -12.95 -7.67 6.63
C ASN A 18 -13.48 -9.05 6.23
N VAL A 19 -13.07 -9.53 5.06
CA VAL A 19 -13.34 -10.85 4.52
C VAL A 19 -12.04 -11.37 3.93
N SER A 20 -11.54 -12.48 4.48
CA SER A 20 -10.30 -13.12 3.98
C SER A 20 -9.08 -12.20 3.86
N GLY A 21 -8.96 -11.18 4.71
CA GLY A 21 -7.85 -10.22 4.70
C GLY A 21 -8.09 -8.96 3.88
N THR A 22 -9.28 -8.81 3.29
CA THR A 22 -9.67 -7.72 2.40
C THR A 22 -10.85 -6.95 3.00
N VAL A 23 -10.88 -5.63 2.91
CA VAL A 23 -12.06 -4.86 3.33
C VAL A 23 -13.05 -4.79 2.18
N GLU A 24 -14.25 -5.35 2.37
CA GLU A 24 -15.28 -5.47 1.34
C GLU A 24 -16.56 -4.75 1.74
N LEU A 25 -17.32 -4.27 0.73
CA LEU A 25 -18.62 -3.64 0.89
C LEU A 25 -19.76 -4.66 0.90
N PHE A 26 -20.68 -4.42 1.83
CA PHE A 26 -21.91 -5.19 1.99
C PHE A 26 -23.11 -4.26 2.02
N TYR A 27 -24.19 -4.75 1.43
CA TYR A 27 -25.52 -4.19 1.59
C TYR A 27 -26.31 -5.07 2.55
N ARG A 28 -26.92 -4.49 3.58
CA ARG A 28 -27.97 -5.17 4.36
C ARG A 28 -29.32 -4.63 3.93
N ASN A 29 -30.25 -5.53 3.62
CA ASN A 29 -31.62 -5.13 3.36
C ASN A 29 -32.42 -4.94 4.67
N PRO A 30 -33.63 -4.36 4.63
CA PRO A 30 -34.49 -4.21 5.81
C PRO A 30 -34.87 -5.51 6.54
N ALA A 31 -34.74 -6.67 5.87
CA ALA A 31 -34.96 -7.97 6.46
C ALA A 31 -33.70 -8.56 7.14
N GLY A 32 -32.60 -7.80 7.18
CA GLY A 32 -31.33 -8.21 7.77
C GLY A 32 -30.47 -9.11 6.89
N VAL A 33 -30.88 -9.37 5.63
CA VAL A 33 -30.11 -10.20 4.70
C VAL A 33 -28.96 -9.37 4.14
N GLU A 34 -27.75 -9.92 4.23
CA GLU A 34 -26.53 -9.29 3.76
C GLU A 34 -26.14 -9.82 2.39
N THR A 35 -25.88 -8.92 1.45
CA THR A 35 -25.36 -9.22 0.12
C THR A 35 -24.00 -8.58 -0.03
N GLN A 36 -23.01 -9.38 -0.40
CA GLN A 36 -21.69 -8.88 -0.75
C GLN A 36 -21.75 -8.15 -2.08
N ILE A 37 -21.26 -6.91 -2.11
CA ILE A 37 -21.24 -6.10 -3.34
C ILE A 37 -19.89 -6.23 -4.04
N THR A 38 -18.80 -6.28 -3.26
CA THR A 38 -17.43 -6.44 -3.77
C THR A 38 -16.83 -7.75 -3.29
N SER A 39 -16.29 -8.55 -4.21
CA SER A 39 -15.60 -9.81 -3.88
C SER A 39 -14.15 -9.80 -4.31
N GLY A 40 -13.24 -10.00 -3.35
CA GLY A 40 -11.80 -10.09 -3.56
C GLY A 40 -11.10 -8.75 -3.83
N GLY A 41 -11.83 -7.63 -3.86
CA GLY A 41 -11.27 -6.29 -4.03
C GLY A 41 -11.27 -5.54 -2.69
N SER A 42 -10.09 -5.14 -2.21
CA SER A 42 -10.02 -4.29 -1.02
C SER A 42 -10.51 -2.91 -1.38
N MET A 43 -11.63 -2.50 -0.79
CA MET A 43 -12.12 -1.13 -0.91
C MET A 43 -11.20 -0.14 -0.16
N LEU A 44 -10.31 -0.66 0.68
CA LEU A 44 -9.30 0.09 1.41
C LEU A 44 -7.95 -0.26 0.80
N VAL A 45 -7.32 0.71 0.14
CA VAL A 45 -5.95 0.58 -0.34
C VAL A 45 -5.04 1.17 0.74
N PRO A 46 -4.37 0.35 1.57
CA PRO A 46 -3.59 0.89 2.67
C PRO A 46 -2.30 1.52 2.16
N TRP A 47 -1.91 2.62 2.77
CA TRP A 47 -0.54 3.11 2.70
C TRP A 47 0.39 2.14 3.43
N ARG A 48 1.51 1.82 2.81
CA ARG A 48 2.56 0.93 3.32
C ARG A 48 3.89 1.66 3.31
N GLU A 49 4.78 1.19 4.18
CA GLU A 49 6.15 1.67 4.27
C GLU A 49 7.08 0.45 4.41
N ASP A 50 8.11 0.37 3.58
CA ASP A 50 9.24 -0.54 3.77
C ASP A 50 10.50 0.30 4.02
N GLU A 51 11.21 0.01 5.12
CA GLU A 51 12.48 0.66 5.49
C GLU A 51 13.63 -0.34 5.30
N PHE A 52 14.68 0.11 4.61
CA PHE A 52 15.90 -0.65 4.38
C PHE A 52 17.10 0.12 4.92
N THR A 53 18.12 -0.61 5.34
CA THR A 53 19.47 -0.07 5.56
C THR A 53 20.36 -0.56 4.43
N ALA A 54 20.85 0.36 3.61
CA ALA A 54 21.65 0.02 2.44
C ALA A 54 23.05 -0.48 2.81
N GLY A 55 23.57 -1.41 2.00
CA GLY A 55 25.00 -1.70 1.93
C GLY A 55 25.71 -0.80 0.92
N ALA A 56 27.06 -0.79 0.95
CA ALA A 56 27.86 -0.03 0.00
C ALA A 56 27.54 -0.41 -1.45
N GLY A 57 27.11 0.57 -2.25
CA GLY A 57 26.78 0.41 -3.66
C GLY A 57 25.55 -0.48 -3.92
N GLN A 58 24.72 -0.73 -2.91
CA GLN A 58 23.48 -1.49 -3.12
C GLN A 58 22.55 -0.71 -4.03
N THR A 59 22.00 -1.38 -5.04
CA THR A 59 21.05 -0.75 -5.97
C THR A 59 19.70 -1.43 -6.03
N ALA A 60 19.53 -2.59 -5.38
CA ALA A 60 18.29 -3.36 -5.45
C ALA A 60 17.62 -3.48 -4.07
N PHE A 61 16.32 -3.21 -4.05
CA PHE A 61 15.43 -3.37 -2.89
C PHE A 61 14.19 -4.16 -3.29
N THR A 62 13.59 -4.88 -2.35
CA THR A 62 12.38 -5.69 -2.60
C THR A 62 11.29 -5.30 -1.63
N LEU A 63 10.20 -4.77 -2.15
CA LEU A 63 9.01 -4.39 -1.41
C LEU A 63 8.24 -5.61 -0.91
N SER A 64 7.54 -5.44 0.21
CA SER A 64 6.66 -6.44 0.78
C SER A 64 5.45 -6.75 -0.12
N PHE A 65 4.95 -5.74 -0.85
CA PHE A 65 3.83 -5.88 -1.80
C PHE A 65 4.10 -5.09 -3.08
N ALA A 66 3.46 -5.51 -4.18
CA ALA A 66 3.56 -4.80 -5.44
C ALA A 66 2.69 -3.53 -5.40
N PRO A 67 3.25 -2.34 -5.70
CA PRO A 67 2.46 -1.17 -6.00
C PRO A 67 1.73 -1.34 -7.34
N PRO A 68 0.57 -0.68 -7.53
CA PRO A 68 -0.16 -0.69 -8.80
C PRO A 68 0.65 -0.04 -9.94
N ASP A 69 1.40 1.01 -9.63
CA ASP A 69 2.22 1.77 -10.58
C ASP A 69 3.31 2.57 -9.85
N THR A 70 4.26 3.12 -10.61
CA THR A 70 5.38 3.92 -10.08
C THR A 70 4.91 5.22 -9.40
N ASN A 71 3.86 5.86 -9.92
CA ASN A 71 3.32 7.11 -9.37
C ASN A 71 2.71 6.93 -7.97
N SER A 72 2.41 5.68 -7.61
CA SER A 72 1.90 5.29 -6.31
C SER A 72 3.00 5.02 -5.27
N VAL A 73 4.27 5.25 -5.63
CA VAL A 73 5.46 5.02 -4.80
C VAL A 73 6.22 6.32 -4.58
N THR A 74 6.77 6.48 -3.38
CA THR A 74 7.76 7.51 -3.07
C THR A 74 8.96 6.85 -2.41
N LEU A 75 10.15 7.27 -2.80
CA LEU A 75 11.40 6.79 -2.23
C LEU A 75 12.18 7.97 -1.65
N SER A 76 12.67 7.80 -0.44
CA SER A 76 13.62 8.73 0.17
C SER A 76 14.84 8.02 0.71
N VAL A 77 16.00 8.66 0.58
CA VAL A 77 17.25 8.23 1.21
C VAL A 77 17.63 9.24 2.28
N ASN A 78 17.79 8.78 3.52
CA ASN A 78 18.07 9.64 4.69
C ASN A 78 17.09 10.84 4.83
N GLY A 79 15.84 10.65 4.38
CA GLY A 79 14.80 11.68 4.40
C GLY A 79 14.75 12.62 3.19
N VAL A 80 15.67 12.50 2.22
CA VAL A 80 15.64 13.23 0.95
C VAL A 80 14.85 12.45 -0.07
N LEU A 81 13.82 13.05 -0.68
CA LEU A 81 13.01 12.45 -1.74
C LEU A 81 13.73 12.49 -3.09
N TYR A 82 13.56 11.44 -3.89
CA TYR A 82 14.19 11.28 -5.21
C TYR A 82 13.14 11.04 -6.31
N ASP A 83 13.51 11.41 -7.54
CA ASP A 83 12.63 11.40 -8.72
C ASP A 83 12.38 9.98 -9.24
N ASP A 84 11.12 9.67 -9.51
CA ASP A 84 10.63 8.34 -9.88
C ASP A 84 10.90 7.94 -11.34
N VAL A 85 11.49 8.84 -12.13
CA VAL A 85 11.88 8.61 -13.53
C VAL A 85 13.39 8.60 -13.69
N ALA A 86 14.10 9.48 -12.99
CA ALA A 86 15.55 9.66 -13.13
C ALA A 86 16.36 8.81 -12.14
N ASP A 87 15.93 8.73 -10.88
CA ASP A 87 16.80 8.28 -9.79
C ASP A 87 16.51 6.84 -9.37
N TRP A 88 15.31 6.33 -9.63
CA TRP A 88 14.92 4.96 -9.32
C TRP A 88 13.78 4.47 -10.22
N THR A 89 13.56 3.15 -10.25
CA THR A 89 12.42 2.52 -10.93
C THR A 89 11.83 1.39 -10.08
N VAL A 90 10.58 1.02 -10.34
CA VAL A 90 9.90 -0.10 -9.68
C VAL A 90 9.19 -1.00 -10.70
N VAL A 91 9.38 -2.30 -10.59
CA VAL A 91 8.69 -3.32 -11.40
C VAL A 91 8.27 -4.48 -10.51
N GLY A 92 6.96 -4.69 -10.36
CA GLY A 92 6.44 -5.61 -9.34
C GLY A 92 6.90 -5.15 -7.96
N THR A 93 7.57 -6.02 -7.20
CA THR A 93 8.14 -5.66 -5.90
C THR A 93 9.60 -5.17 -5.98
N ALA A 94 10.24 -5.22 -7.15
CA ALA A 94 11.65 -4.88 -7.27
C ALA A 94 11.81 -3.37 -7.49
N VAL A 95 12.53 -2.71 -6.59
CA VAL A 95 12.93 -1.30 -6.74
C VAL A 95 14.42 -1.26 -7.07
N THR A 96 14.77 -0.50 -8.11
CA THR A 96 16.15 -0.33 -8.57
C THR A 96 16.56 1.13 -8.45
N TRP A 97 17.64 1.37 -7.70
CA TRP A 97 18.35 2.65 -7.61
C TRP A 97 19.19 2.87 -8.87
N LEU A 98 19.01 4.03 -9.51
CA LEU A 98 19.63 4.41 -10.79
C LEU A 98 20.50 5.66 -10.69
N ASP A 99 20.40 6.45 -9.62
CA ASP A 99 21.20 7.66 -9.43
C ASP A 99 22.70 7.29 -9.36
N THR A 100 23.41 7.55 -10.46
CA THR A 100 24.85 7.31 -10.56
C THR A 100 25.70 8.39 -9.89
N PRO A 101 25.32 9.70 -9.91
CA PRO A 101 25.98 10.71 -9.07
C PRO A 101 25.99 10.39 -7.57
N PHE A 102 24.96 9.73 -7.05
CA PHE A 102 24.85 9.37 -5.64
C PHE A 102 24.79 7.85 -5.44
N ALA A 103 25.95 7.26 -5.14
CA ALA A 103 26.03 5.86 -4.73
C ALA A 103 25.69 5.71 -3.25
N LEU A 104 24.80 4.77 -2.92
CA LEU A 104 24.44 4.47 -1.53
C LEU A 104 25.63 3.94 -0.74
N GLU A 105 25.77 4.42 0.49
CA GLU A 105 26.80 3.98 1.43
C GLU A 105 26.22 3.04 2.50
N VAL A 106 27.11 2.34 3.22
CA VAL A 106 26.68 1.49 4.33
C VAL A 106 26.01 2.35 5.40
N GLY A 107 24.76 2.02 5.72
CA GLY A 107 24.00 2.70 6.77
C GLY A 107 23.00 3.73 6.28
N ASP A 108 22.98 4.04 4.97
CA ASP A 108 21.96 4.89 4.39
C ASP A 108 20.57 4.26 4.59
N LYS A 109 19.63 5.07 5.05
CA LYS A 109 18.25 4.66 5.28
C LYS A 109 17.41 4.91 4.04
N VAL A 110 16.94 3.84 3.42
CA VAL A 110 16.02 3.92 2.28
C VAL A 110 14.61 3.64 2.78
N LEU A 111 13.75 4.65 2.70
CA LEU A 111 12.34 4.55 3.06
C LEU A 111 11.50 4.63 1.80
N ILE A 112 10.71 3.58 1.54
CA ILE A 112 9.83 3.48 0.39
C ILE A 112 8.38 3.42 0.88
N ARG A 113 7.59 4.44 0.53
CA ARG A 113 6.15 4.48 0.84
C ARG A 113 5.34 4.23 -0.41
N TYR A 114 4.33 3.38 -0.31
CA TYR A 114 3.52 3.01 -1.45
C TYR A 114 2.13 2.54 -1.05
N ILE A 115 1.20 2.55 -1.99
CA ILE A 115 -0.04 1.80 -1.87
C ILE A 115 0.14 0.42 -2.51
N SER A 116 -0.45 -0.63 -1.94
CA SER A 116 -0.43 -1.96 -2.57
C SER A 116 -1.65 -2.16 -3.46
N ALA A 117 -1.45 -2.79 -4.63
CA ALA A 117 -2.54 -3.28 -5.46
C ALA A 117 -3.28 -4.47 -4.81
#